data_AF-A0A351NVW5-F1
#
_entry.id   AF-A0A351NVW5-F1
#
_cell.length_a   1.000
_cell.length_b   1.000
_cell.length_c   1.000
_cell.angle_alpha   90.00
_cell.angle_beta   90.00
_cell.angle_gamma   90.00
#
_symmetry.space_group_name_H-M   'P 1'
#
loop_
_entity.id
_entity.type
_entity.pdbx_description
1 polymer ?
#
loop_
_entity_poly.entity_id
_entity_poly.type
_entity_poly.pdbx_seq_one_letter_code
_entity_poly.pdbx_strand_id
1 'polypeptide(L)'
;MTINLSILLSGITVGIILFQTAVIAPTVFRGLGPDHAGPFLRKVFPKFFVFIAVLGLFTLGSAMTNDLILQSWVGGLTTFFATCAYVIIPRTNKARDEGHEKSFKRLHNASVMMTVVMLLLNLSSGFI
;
A
#
# COMPACT_ATOMS: atom_id res chain seq x y z
N MET A 1 -18.47 22.39 -4.85
CA MET A 1 -17.31 21.50 -5.02
C MET A 1 -17.83 20.09 -5.21
N THR A 2 -17.99 19.65 -6.45
CA THR A 2 -18.32 18.24 -6.75
C THR A 2 -17.09 17.41 -6.45
N ILE A 3 -17.16 16.50 -5.47
CA ILE A 3 -16.06 15.59 -5.16
C ILE A 3 -15.87 14.68 -6.38
N ASN A 4 -14.70 14.75 -7.01
CA ASN A 4 -14.36 13.85 -8.09
C ASN A 4 -14.17 12.43 -7.54
N LEU A 5 -14.73 11.42 -8.20
CA LEU A 5 -14.63 10.03 -7.77
C LEU A 5 -13.16 9.58 -7.62
N SER A 6 -12.26 10.06 -8.48
CA SER A 6 -10.81 9.78 -8.37
C SER A 6 -10.23 10.30 -7.05
N ILE A 7 -10.58 11.52 -6.64
CA ILE A 7 -10.13 12.14 -5.39
C ILE A 7 -10.70 11.38 -4.18
N LEU A 8 -11.96 10.96 -4.24
CA LEU A 8 -12.57 10.14 -3.19
C LEU A 8 -11.82 8.80 -3.02
N LEU A 9 -11.52 8.11 -4.12
CA LEU A 9 -10.78 6.85 -4.11
C LEU A 9 -9.34 7.02 -3.60
N SER A 10 -8.67 8.12 -3.95
CA SER A 10 -7.37 8.47 -3.37
C SER A 10 -7.46 8.74 -1.87
N GLY A 11 -8.48 9.45 -1.41
CA GLY A 11 -8.73 9.65 0.03
C GLY A 11 -8.97 8.34 0.78
N ILE A 12 -9.74 7.41 0.20
CA ILE A 12 -9.93 6.06 0.74
C ILE A 12 -8.60 5.32 0.83
N THR A 13 -7.77 5.39 -0.22
CA THR A 13 -6.44 4.76 -0.26
C THR A 13 -5.53 5.29 0.84
N VAL A 14 -5.49 6.62 1.05
CA VAL A 14 -4.78 7.26 2.16
C VAL A 14 -5.28 6.72 3.50
N GLY A 15 -6.59 6.70 3.71
CA GLY A 15 -7.21 6.19 4.93
C GLY A 15 -6.83 4.74 5.24
N ILE A 16 -6.84 3.86 4.23
CA ILE A 16 -6.45 2.45 4.39
C ILE A 16 -4.97 2.30 4.75
N ILE A 17 -4.08 3.04 4.09
CA ILE A 17 -2.64 3.00 4.39
C ILE A 17 -2.40 3.45 5.83
N LEU A 18 -2.99 4.58 6.25
CA LEU A 18 -2.85 5.09 7.61
C LEU A 18 -3.46 4.14 8.64
N PHE A 19 -4.65 3.61 8.38
CA PHE A 19 -5.29 2.66 9.29
C PHE A 19 -4.46 1.38 9.47
N GLN A 20 -3.96 0.82 8.37
CA GLN A 20 -3.14 -0.39 8.44
C GLN A 20 -1.82 -0.14 9.17
N THR A 21 -1.14 0.98 8.88
CA THR A 21 0.22 1.24 9.38
C THR A 21 0.25 1.86 10.79
N ALA A 22 -0.67 2.77 11.10
CA ALA A 22 -0.70 3.47 12.38
C ALA A 22 -1.58 2.77 13.43
N VAL A 23 -2.59 2.00 13.02
CA VAL A 23 -3.54 1.36 13.94
C VAL A 23 -3.38 -0.15 13.97
N ILE A 24 -3.57 -0.83 12.83
CA ILE A 24 -3.61 -2.31 12.80
C ILE A 24 -2.24 -2.90 13.15
N ALA A 25 -1.16 -2.51 12.47
CA ALA A 25 0.15 -3.12 12.72
C ALA A 25 0.61 -2.96 14.18
N PRO A 26 0.59 -1.76 14.80
CA PRO A 26 0.96 -1.61 16.22
C PRO A 26 0.04 -2.37 17.16
N THR A 27 -1.27 -2.42 16.89
CA THR A 27 -2.24 -3.16 17.72
C THR A 27 -1.96 -4.66 17.68
N VAL A 28 -1.67 -5.20 16.51
CA VAL A 28 -1.32 -6.63 16.34
C VAL A 28 -0.02 -6.96 17.05
N PHE A 29 1.03 -6.14 16.90
CA PHE A 29 2.31 -6.36 17.58
C PHE A 29 2.17 -6.30 19.11
N ARG A 30 1.37 -5.37 19.64
CA ARG A 30 1.10 -5.24 21.08
C ARG A 30 0.20 -6.36 21.61
N GLY A 31 -0.80 -6.78 20.85
CA GLY A 31 -1.80 -7.74 21.30
C GLY A 31 -1.39 -9.21 21.20
N LEU A 32 -0.64 -9.58 20.15
CA LEU A 32 -0.25 -10.98 19.90
C LEU A 32 1.19 -11.31 20.31
N GLY A 33 2.01 -10.29 20.59
CA GLY A 33 3.45 -10.47 20.80
C GLY A 33 4.20 -10.80 19.51
N PRO A 34 5.55 -10.73 19.53
CA PRO A 34 6.38 -10.88 18.34
C PRO A 34 6.28 -12.25 17.67
N ASP A 35 6.05 -13.31 18.45
CA ASP A 35 6.02 -14.70 17.97
C ASP A 35 4.77 -15.01 17.11
N HIS A 36 3.65 -14.31 17.38
CA HIS A 36 2.39 -14.53 16.67
C HIS A 36 2.01 -13.39 15.71
N ALA A 37 2.50 -12.17 15.95
CA ALA A 37 2.23 -11.01 15.08
C ALA A 37 2.82 -11.18 13.67
N GLY A 38 4.05 -11.71 13.56
CA GLY A 38 4.72 -11.93 12.27
C GLY A 38 3.90 -12.84 11.34
N PRO A 39 3.57 -14.08 11.75
CA PRO A 39 2.76 -14.99 10.95
C PRO A 39 1.38 -14.43 10.56
N PHE A 40 0.74 -13.68 11.45
CA PHE A 40 -0.53 -13.00 11.16
C PHE A 40 -0.36 -11.96 10.04
N LEU A 41 0.60 -11.04 10.18
CA LEU A 41 0.81 -9.96 9.23
C LEU A 41 1.22 -10.48 7.84
N ARG A 42 1.95 -11.60 7.75
CA ARG A 42 2.28 -12.25 6.47
C ARG A 42 1.05 -12.68 5.66
N LYS A 43 -0.07 -12.99 6.33
CA LYS A 43 -1.35 -13.32 5.67
C LYS A 43 -2.17 -12.08 5.32
N VAL A 44 -1.97 -10.98 6.05
CA VAL A 44 -2.70 -9.71 5.85
C VAL A 44 -2.07 -8.86 4.74
N PHE A 45 -0.73 -8.73 4.70
CA PHE A 45 -0.05 -7.88 3.73
C PHE A 45 -0.37 -8.19 2.26
N PRO A 46 -0.44 -9.46 1.81
CA PRO A 46 -0.83 -9.76 0.44
C PRO A 46 -2.21 -9.19 0.08
N LYS A 47 -3.19 -9.34 0.98
CA LYS A 47 -4.55 -8.82 0.79
C LYS A 47 -4.57 -7.29 0.79
N PHE A 48 -3.79 -6.68 1.67
CA PHE A 48 -3.65 -5.22 1.74
C PHE A 48 -3.13 -4.63 0.43
N PHE A 49 -2.05 -5.17 -0.13
CA PHE A 49 -1.49 -4.65 -1.39
C PHE A 49 -2.40 -4.93 -2.59
N VAL A 50 -3.07 -6.09 -2.64
CA VAL A 50 -4.08 -6.35 -3.68
C VAL A 50 -5.21 -5.32 -3.60
N PHE A 51 -5.70 -5.00 -2.40
CA PHE A 51 -6.76 -4.03 -2.22
C PHE A 51 -6.34 -2.62 -2.68
N ILE A 52 -5.13 -2.19 -2.34
CA ILE A 52 -4.58 -0.91 -2.83
C ILE A 52 -4.41 -0.92 -4.35
N ALA A 53 -3.95 -2.03 -4.94
CA ALA A 53 -3.82 -2.14 -6.40
C ALA A 53 -5.17 -2.01 -7.10
N VAL A 54 -6.22 -2.66 -6.58
CA VAL A 54 -7.59 -2.55 -7.11
C VAL A 54 -8.12 -1.13 -6.98
N LEU A 55 -7.90 -0.47 -5.84
CA LEU A 55 -8.28 0.94 -5.68
C LEU A 55 -7.53 1.84 -6.66
N GLY A 56 -6.23 1.62 -6.86
CA GLY A 56 -5.42 2.33 -7.84
C GLY A 56 -5.96 2.18 -9.27
N LEU A 57 -6.42 0.99 -9.66
CA LEU A 57 -7.06 0.74 -10.96
C LEU A 57 -8.39 1.50 -11.10
N PHE A 58 -9.22 1.53 -10.05
CA PHE A 58 -10.45 2.32 -10.06
C PHE A 58 -10.17 3.82 -10.12
N THR A 59 -9.17 4.31 -9.41
CA THR A 59 -8.73 5.72 -9.49
C THR A 59 -8.27 6.05 -10.90
N LEU A 60 -7.45 5.19 -11.52
CA LEU A 60 -6.98 5.35 -12.90
C LEU A 60 -8.15 5.38 -13.89
N GLY A 61 -9.04 4.39 -13.83
CA GLY A 61 -10.21 4.32 -14.72
C GLY A 61 -11.11 5.54 -14.58
N SER A 62 -11.41 5.95 -13.35
CA SER A 62 -12.21 7.16 -13.08
C SER A 62 -11.52 8.43 -13.56
N ALA A 63 -10.19 8.53 -13.47
CA ALA A 63 -9.46 9.71 -13.92
C ALA A 63 -9.43 9.79 -15.45
N MET A 64 -9.22 8.67 -16.13
CA MET A 64 -9.21 8.60 -17.60
C MET A 64 -10.57 8.95 -18.22
N THR A 65 -11.70 8.55 -17.61
CA THR A 65 -13.03 8.90 -18.12
C THR A 65 -13.38 10.39 -17.97
N ASN A 66 -12.61 11.14 -17.19
CA ASN A 66 -12.82 12.56 -16.91
C ASN A 66 -11.65 13.43 -17.41
N ASP A 67 -10.77 12.88 -18.25
CA ASP A 67 -9.58 13.55 -18.81
C ASP A 67 -8.62 14.16 -17.76
N LEU A 68 -8.57 13.54 -16.57
CA LEU A 68 -7.75 13.98 -15.44
C LEU A 68 -6.36 13.34 -15.51
N ILE A 69 -5.45 13.97 -16.26
CA ILE A 69 -4.13 13.41 -16.56
C ILE A 69 -3.31 13.15 -15.28
N LEU A 70 -3.25 14.11 -14.35
CA LEU A 70 -2.45 13.98 -13.14
C LEU A 70 -2.98 12.86 -12.22
N GLN A 71 -4.29 12.78 -12.04
CA GLN A 71 -4.95 11.76 -11.23
C GLN A 71 -4.86 10.38 -11.88
N SER A 72 -4.78 10.32 -13.22
CA SER A 72 -4.49 9.08 -13.94
C SER A 72 -3.08 8.57 -13.59
N TRP A 73 -2.08 9.44 -13.54
CA TRP A 73 -0.74 9.08 -13.06
C TRP A 73 -0.74 8.61 -11.61
N VAL A 74 -1.51 9.26 -10.72
CA VAL A 74 -1.68 8.82 -9.32
C VAL A 74 -2.22 7.40 -9.25
N GLY A 75 -3.30 7.10 -9.96
CA GLY A 75 -3.89 5.75 -10.00
C GLY A 75 -2.95 4.70 -10.59
N GLY A 76 -2.30 5.02 -11.71
CA GLY A 76 -1.33 4.14 -12.38
C GLY A 76 -0.12 3.81 -11.51
N LEU A 77 0.52 4.83 -10.93
CA LEU A 77 1.68 4.63 -10.03
C LEU A 77 1.29 3.89 -8.75
N THR A 78 0.11 4.18 -8.18
CA THR A 78 -0.40 3.44 -7.01
C THR A 78 -0.55 1.96 -7.31
N THR A 79 -1.16 1.63 -8.45
CA THR A 79 -1.33 0.24 -8.91
C THR A 79 0.02 -0.45 -9.10
N PHE A 80 0.96 0.24 -9.77
CA PHE A 80 2.30 -0.27 -10.03
C PHE A 80 3.06 -0.56 -8.73
N PHE A 81 3.15 0.40 -7.82
CA PHE A 81 3.86 0.23 -6.55
C PHE A 81 3.22 -0.82 -5.65
N ALA A 82 1.89 -0.88 -5.59
CA ALA A 82 1.19 -1.92 -4.84
C ALA A 82 1.49 -3.33 -5.39
N THR A 83 1.52 -3.46 -6.73
CA THR A 83 1.86 -4.73 -7.39
C THR A 83 3.32 -5.11 -7.14
N CYS A 84 4.26 -4.18 -7.25
CA CYS A 84 5.66 -4.42 -6.91
C CYS A 84 5.83 -4.85 -5.45
N ALA A 85 5.16 -4.17 -4.53
CA ALA A 85 5.18 -4.49 -3.10
C ALA A 85 4.59 -5.89 -2.83
N TYR A 86 3.52 -6.29 -3.53
CA TYR A 86 2.96 -7.63 -3.47
C TYR A 86 3.96 -8.70 -3.91
N VAL A 87 4.62 -8.50 -5.06
CA VAL A 87 5.56 -9.46 -5.66
C VAL A 87 6.79 -9.71 -4.77
N ILE A 88 7.22 -8.74 -3.98
CA ILE A 88 8.38 -8.91 -3.09
C ILE A 88 8.06 -9.64 -1.78
N ILE A 89 6.79 -9.77 -1.38
CA ILE A 89 6.39 -10.41 -0.11
C ILE A 89 6.98 -11.83 0.06
N PRO A 90 6.87 -12.75 -0.92
CA PRO A 90 7.41 -14.10 -0.76
C PRO A 90 8.92 -14.09 -0.52
N ARG A 91 9.65 -13.19 -1.18
CA ARG A 91 11.09 -13.04 -1.01
C ARG A 91 11.43 -12.45 0.37
N THR A 92 10.67 -11.47 0.84
CA THR A 92 10.81 -10.90 2.18
C THR A 92 10.59 -11.96 3.26
N ASN A 93 9.52 -12.76 3.13
CA ASN A 93 9.20 -13.81 4.08
C ASN A 93 10.25 -14.91 4.08
N LYS A 94 10.69 -15.37 2.89
CA LYS A 94 11.78 -16.35 2.76
C LYS A 94 13.07 -15.86 3.41
N ALA A 95 13.47 -14.61 3.17
CA ALA A 95 14.66 -14.03 3.79
C ALA A 95 14.56 -13.97 5.33
N ARG A 96 13.36 -13.76 5.88
CA ARG A 96 13.13 -13.80 7.33
C ARG A 96 13.22 -15.21 7.88
N ASP A 97 12.64 -16.19 7.18
CA ASP A 97 12.59 -17.59 7.60
C ASP A 97 13.97 -18.26 7.56
N GLU A 98 14.83 -17.85 6.61
CA GLU A 98 16.20 -18.32 6.50
C GLU A 98 17.20 -17.56 7.39
N GLY A 99 16.75 -16.58 8.18
CA GLY A 99 17.64 -15.75 9.02
C GLY A 99 18.53 -14.77 8.24
N HIS A 100 18.23 -14.52 6.96
CA HIS A 100 18.96 -13.59 6.09
C HIS A 100 18.60 -12.12 6.39
N GLU A 101 18.97 -11.63 7.58
CA GLU A 101 18.57 -10.32 8.11
C GLU A 101 18.87 -9.13 7.19
N LYS A 102 20.02 -9.11 6.49
CA LYS A 102 20.36 -8.02 5.55
C LYS A 102 19.41 -7.98 4.35
N SER A 103 19.04 -9.15 3.81
CA SER A 103 18.11 -9.28 2.69
C SER A 103 16.69 -8.92 3.12
N PHE A 104 16.26 -9.43 4.28
CA PHE A 104 14.97 -9.09 4.89
C PHE A 104 14.81 -7.57 5.05
N LYS A 105 15.78 -6.90 5.69
CA LYS A 105 15.74 -5.45 5.91
C LYS A 105 15.67 -4.67 4.59
N ARG A 106 16.44 -5.08 3.58
CA ARG A 106 16.42 -4.41 2.27
C ARG A 106 15.05 -4.52 1.59
N LEU A 107 14.48 -5.74 1.54
CA LEU A 107 13.19 -5.98 0.88
C LEU A 107 12.04 -5.35 1.66
N HIS A 108 12.06 -5.44 2.99
CA HIS A 108 11.06 -4.79 3.84
C HIS A 108 11.09 -3.26 3.71
N ASN A 109 12.28 -2.66 3.77
CA ASN A 109 12.39 -1.20 3.60
C ASN A 109 11.96 -0.75 2.20
N ALA A 110 12.20 -1.57 1.16
CA ALA A 110 11.70 -1.28 -0.18
C ALA A 110 10.16 -1.28 -0.20
N SER A 111 9.49 -2.25 0.41
CA SER A 111 8.01 -2.26 0.48
C SER A 111 7.46 -1.09 1.28
N VAL A 112 8.12 -0.73 2.39
CA VAL A 112 7.75 0.44 3.20
C VAL A 112 7.89 1.73 2.38
N MET A 113 9.00 1.92 1.67
CA MET A 113 9.22 3.10 0.84
C MET A 113 8.16 3.21 -0.27
N MET A 114 7.84 2.11 -0.95
CA MET A 114 6.74 2.08 -1.93
C MET A 114 5.41 2.49 -1.29
N THR A 115 5.14 2.03 -0.06
CA THR A 115 3.92 2.39 0.67
C THR A 115 3.87 3.87 1.02
N VAL A 116 4.98 4.47 1.43
CA VAL A 116 5.09 5.91 1.69
C VAL A 116 4.90 6.72 0.41
N VAL A 117 5.49 6.29 -0.72
CA VAL A 117 5.28 6.94 -2.02
C VAL A 117 3.81 6.89 -2.42
N MET A 118 3.14 5.74 -2.29
CA MET A 118 1.70 5.62 -2.56
C MET A 118 0.86 6.55 -1.68
N LEU A 119 1.20 6.66 -0.39
CA LEU A 119 0.53 7.57 0.54
C LEU A 119 0.64 9.02 0.07
N LEU A 120 1.85 9.48 -0.25
CA LEU A 120 2.09 10.86 -0.67
C LEU A 120 1.44 11.19 -2.02
N LEU A 121 1.50 10.26 -2.98
CA LEU A 121 0.84 10.42 -4.28
C LEU A 121 -0.68 10.58 -4.12
N ASN A 122 -1.32 9.69 -3.35
CA ASN A 122 -2.77 9.78 -3.15
C ASN A 122 -3.17 10.99 -2.31
N LEU A 123 -2.34 11.40 -1.35
CA LEU A 123 -2.58 12.63 -0.60
C LEU A 123 -2.48 13.87 -1.49
N SER A 124 -1.51 13.92 -2.41
CA SER A 124 -1.37 15.03 -3.36
C SER A 124 -2.56 15.16 -4.32
N SER A 125 -3.31 14.08 -4.55
CA SER A 125 -4.47 14.10 -5.45
C SER A 125 -5.58 15.06 -5.02
N GLY A 126 -5.62 15.48 -3.76
CA GLY A 126 -6.58 16.48 -3.28
C GLY A 126 -6.19 17.93 -3.59
N PHE A 127 -4.96 18.16 -4.08
CA PHE A 127 -4.39 19.49 -4.30
C PHE A 127 -4.06 19.78 -5.78
N ILE A 128 -4.19 18.78 -6.64
CA ILE A 128 -3.96 18.83 -8.09
C ILE A 128 -5.24 18.43 -8.82
#